data_AF-A0A7V5WMX6-F1
#
_entry.id   AF-A0A7V5WMX6-F1
#
_cell.length_a   1.000
_cell.length_b   1.000
_cell.length_c   1.000
_cell.angle_alpha   90.00
_cell.angle_beta   90.00
_cell.angle_gamma   90.00
#
_symmetry.space_group_name_H-M   'P 1'
#
loop_
_entity.id
_entity.type
_entity.pdbx_description
1 polymer ?
#
loop_
_entity_poly.entity_id
_entity_poly.type
_entity_poly.pdbx_seq_one_letter_code
_entity_poly.pdbx_strand_id
1 'polypeptide(L)' 'MKIRNIFLALLGFIILSTSFAQVTPLYPAEKVKVAYVPIMKFATMYVAESRGIFDKYGLDVEINRV' A
#
# COMPACT_ATOMS: atom_id res chain seq x y z
N MET A 1 -0.29 39.71 -21.44
CA MET A 1 -1.15 39.19 -20.34
C MET A 1 -1.52 37.69 -20.43
N LYS A 2 -1.10 36.94 -21.47
CA LYS A 2 -1.49 35.53 -21.67
C LYS A 2 -0.66 34.50 -20.88
N ILE A 3 0.65 34.76 -20.69
CA ILE A 3 1.57 33.78 -20.06
C ILE A 3 1.33 33.58 -18.56
N ARG A 4 0.97 34.66 -17.84
CA ARG A 4 0.68 34.64 -16.39
C ARG A 4 -0.54 33.78 -16.07
N ASN A 5 -1.55 33.84 -16.94
CA ASN A 5 -2.79 33.09 -16.77
C ASN A 5 -2.61 31.60 -17.08
N ILE A 6 -1.74 31.27 -18.05
CA ILE A 6 -1.36 29.87 -18.35
C ILE A 6 -0.58 29.26 -17.19
N PHE A 7 0.33 30.02 -16.58
CA PHE A 7 1.10 29.54 -15.43
C PHE A 7 0.22 29.29 -14.20
N LEU A 8 -0.76 30.18 -13.95
CA LEU A 8 -1.75 30.01 -12.89
C LEU A 8 -2.67 28.81 -13.15
N ALA A 9 -3.06 28.57 -14.41
CA ALA A 9 -3.89 27.41 -14.77
C ALA A 9 -3.14 26.08 -14.62
N LEU A 10 -1.85 26.04 -14.97
CA LEU A 10 -1.01 24.86 -14.80
C LEU A 10 -0.78 24.51 -13.32
N LEU A 11 -0.60 25.53 -12.48
CA LEU A 11 -0.46 25.33 -11.02
C LEU A 11 -1.75 24.79 -10.39
N GLY A 12 -2.92 25.26 -10.85
CA GLY A 12 -4.22 24.75 -10.40
C GLY A 12 -4.48 23.29 -10.81
N PHE A 13 -3.96 22.86 -11.97
CA PHE A 13 -4.12 21.48 -12.46
C PHE A 13 -3.30 20.46 -11.65
N ILE A 14 -2.12 20.85 -11.16
CA ILE A 14 -1.25 20.00 -10.33
C ILE A 14 -1.88 19.72 -8.96
N ILE A 15 -2.59 20.70 -8.38
CA ILE A 15 -3.22 20.55 -7.06
C ILE A 15 -4.48 19.64 -7.13
N LEU A 16 -5.16 19.60 -8.28
CA LEU A 16 -6.40 18.82 -8.44
C LEU A 16 -6.16 17.32 -8.74
N SER A 17 -4.94 16.94 -9.11
CA SER A 17 -4.63 15.58 -9.60
C SER A 17 -4.14 14.60 -8.54
N THR A 18 -4.00 15.01 -7.28
CA THR A 18 -3.50 14.13 -6.19
C THR A 18 -4.63 13.58 -5.31
N SER A 19 -5.49 12.75 -5.88
CA SER A 19 -6.40 11.90 -5.09
C SER A 19 -5.90 10.46 -5.11
N PHE A 20 -4.84 10.18 -4.36
CA PHE A 20 -4.45 8.81 -4.05
C PHE A 20 -5.30 8.32 -2.89
N ALA A 21 -6.08 7.26 -3.09
CA ALA A 21 -6.82 6.61 -2.01
C ALA A 21 -5.80 6.06 -0.99
N GLN A 22 -5.69 6.73 0.16
CA GLN A 22 -4.82 6.32 1.25
C GLN A 22 -5.55 5.26 2.09
N VAL A 23 -5.04 4.04 2.09
CA VAL A 23 -5.54 2.96 2.96
C VAL A 23 -4.99 3.20 4.36
N THR A 24 -5.88 3.41 5.34
CA THR A 24 -5.51 3.51 6.75
C THR A 24 -5.21 2.12 7.32
N PRO A 25 -4.15 1.96 8.12
CA PRO A 25 -3.85 0.68 8.79
C PRO A 25 -4.98 0.24 9.72
N LEU A 26 -5.15 -1.07 9.89
CA LEU A 26 -6.11 -1.62 10.85
C LEU A 26 -5.63 -1.39 12.30
N TYR A 27 -6.56 -0.98 13.15
CA TYR A 27 -6.33 -0.83 14.59
C TYR A 27 -7.56 -1.30 15.39
N PRO A 28 -7.44 -2.25 16.32
CA PRO A 28 -6.21 -2.98 16.66
C PRO A 28 -5.71 -3.84 15.50
N ALA A 29 -4.45 -4.26 15.56
CA ALA A 29 -3.89 -5.14 14.52
C ALA A 29 -4.69 -6.45 14.43
N GLU A 30 -5.02 -6.87 13.21
CA GLU A 30 -5.80 -8.08 12.95
C GLU A 30 -4.89 -9.30 12.87
N LYS A 31 -5.23 -10.36 13.60
CA LYS A 31 -4.48 -11.63 13.60
C LYS A 31 -4.93 -12.52 12.46
N VAL A 32 -4.01 -12.89 11.57
CA VAL A 32 -4.29 -13.72 10.39
C VAL A 32 -3.38 -14.94 10.40
N LYS A 33 -3.94 -16.13 10.16
CA LYS A 33 -3.16 -17.37 9.98
C LYS A 33 -3.27 -17.85 8.54
N VAL A 34 -2.13 -18.08 7.89
CA VAL A 34 -2.10 -18.52 6.48
C VAL A 34 -1.27 -19.78 6.34
N ALA A 35 -1.87 -20.78 5.70
CA ALA A 35 -1.21 -21.99 5.28
C ALA A 35 -0.59 -21.82 3.88
N TYR A 36 0.61 -22.35 3.65
CA TYR A 36 1.26 -22.28 2.34
C TYR A 36 1.97 -23.57 1.94
N VAL A 37 2.15 -23.72 0.62
CA VAL A 37 3.02 -24.72 0.01
C VAL A 37 4.28 -24.03 -0.53
N PRO A 38 5.50 -24.57 -0.31
CA PRO A 38 6.78 -23.94 -0.67
C PRO A 38 7.03 -23.93 -2.19
N ILE A 39 6.20 -23.21 -2.93
CA ILE A 39 6.30 -22.98 -4.38
C ILE A 39 6.32 -21.48 -4.66
N MET A 40 6.88 -21.10 -5.82
CA MET A 40 7.08 -19.69 -6.19
C MET A 40 5.81 -18.84 -6.20
N LYS A 41 4.62 -19.44 -6.32
CA LYS A 41 3.33 -18.72 -6.28
C LYS A 41 3.11 -17.96 -4.97
N PHE A 42 3.74 -18.40 -3.86
CA PHE A 42 3.63 -17.76 -2.55
C PHE A 42 4.79 -16.79 -2.25
N ALA A 43 5.68 -16.52 -3.22
CA ALA A 43 6.83 -15.65 -3.02
C ALA A 43 6.45 -14.24 -2.53
N THR A 44 5.34 -13.70 -3.02
CA THR A 44 4.81 -12.40 -2.60
C THR A 44 4.52 -12.34 -1.10
N MET A 45 4.09 -13.45 -0.49
CA MET A 45 3.77 -13.50 0.94
C MET A 45 5.04 -13.38 1.80
N TYR A 46 6.12 -14.10 1.47
CA TYR A 46 7.42 -13.96 2.17
C TYR A 46 8.05 -12.59 1.96
N VAL A 47 7.90 -12.04 0.76
CA VAL A 47 8.41 -10.70 0.47
C VAL A 47 7.61 -9.66 1.25
N ALA A 48 6.30 -9.82 1.40
CA ALA A 48 5.47 -8.93 2.21
C ALA A 48 5.84 -8.99 3.70
N GLU A 49 6.05 -10.19 4.24
CA GLU A 49 6.50 -10.39 5.63
C GLU A 49 7.90 -9.78 5.85
N SER A 50 8.89 -10.15 5.04
CA SER A 50 10.27 -9.65 5.16
C SER A 50 10.41 -8.14 4.97
N ARG A 51 9.47 -7.50 4.27
CA ARG A 51 9.44 -6.05 4.06
C ARG A 51 8.51 -5.30 5.03
N GLY A 52 7.91 -5.99 6.01
CA GLY A 52 7.00 -5.38 7.00
C GLY A 52 5.73 -4.80 6.36
N ILE A 53 5.29 -5.33 5.21
CA ILE A 53 4.09 -4.84 4.51
C ILE A 53 2.84 -5.14 5.33
N PHE A 54 2.78 -6.29 6.00
CA PHE A 54 1.66 -6.65 6.86
C PHE A 54 1.54 -5.71 8.07
N ASP A 55 2.65 -5.44 8.76
CA ASP A 55 2.70 -4.50 9.88
C ASP A 55 2.25 -3.09 9.47
N LYS A 56 2.68 -2.63 8.29
CA LYS A 56 2.28 -1.33 7.73
C LYS A 56 0.76 -1.20 7.61
N TYR A 57 0.05 -2.29 7.37
CA TYR A 57 -1.41 -2.31 7.25
C TYR A 57 -2.13 -2.79 8.51
N GLY A 58 -1.40 -3.04 9.61
CA GLY A 58 -1.99 -3.51 10.87
C GLY A 58 -2.41 -4.97 10.83
N LEU A 59 -1.65 -5.82 10.13
CA LEU A 59 -1.89 -7.26 10.06
C LEU A 59 -0.78 -8.02 10.80
N ASP A 60 -1.15 -8.81 11.82
CA ASP A 60 -0.30 -9.73 12.56
C ASP A 60 -0.43 -11.12 11.94
N VAL A 61 0.48 -11.47 11.01
CA VAL A 61 0.35 -12.64 10.14
C VAL A 61 1.24 -13.78 10.61
N GLU A 62 0.63 -14.95 10.88
CA GLU A 62 1.32 -16.20 11.17
C GLU A 62 1.35 -17.08 9.92
N ILE A 63 2.55 -17.31 9.36
CA ILE A 63 2.74 -18.11 8.15
C ILE A 63 3.12 -19.54 8.51
N ASN A 64 2.23 -20.47 8.21
CA ASN A 64 2.39 -21.89 8.51
C ASN A 64 2.60 -22.71 7.24
N ARG A 65 3.65 -23.54 7.24
CA ARG A 65 3.93 -24.47 6.14
C ARG A 65 3.02 -25.69 6.24
N VAL A 66 2.44 -26.11 5.12
CA VAL A 66 1.68 -27.35 4.95
C VAL A 66 2.45 -28.33 4.05
#